data_AF-L0PC39-F1
#
_entry.id   AF-L0PC39-F1
#
_cell.length_a   1.000
_cell.length_b   1.000
_cell.length_c   1.000
_cell.angle_alpha   90.00
_cell.angle_beta   90.00
_cell.angle_gamma   90.00
#
_symmetry.space_group_name_H-M   'P 1'
#
loop_
_entity.id
_entity.type
_entity.pdbx_description
1 polymer ?
#
loop_
_entity_poly.entity_id
_entity_poly.type
_entity_poly.pdbx_seq_one_letter_code
_entity_poly.pdbx_strand_id
1 'polypeptide(L)'
;MNLIRELRGAGGSLDWRSKLDTQRGALARWAIQCILAGSQLMKLGRANPRDVQRHVILGVAGYKPKEFILQMNLSLSNAWGIVRTIIDLCLSMPEGKYVLVKDPNKSIIRLYKVPSSTFEETNDPNLDDPLVFADINDE
;
A
#
# COMPACT_ATOMS: atom_id res chain seq x y z
N MET A 1 2.29 -8.09 14.18
CA MET A 1 2.76 -9.43 13.75
C MET A 1 2.29 -9.60 12.31
N ASN A 2 3.20 -9.62 11.33
CA ASN A 2 2.82 -9.63 9.91
C ASN A 2 2.95 -11.04 9.35
N LEU A 3 1.92 -11.50 8.65
CA LEU A 3 1.77 -12.87 8.17
C LEU A 3 1.78 -12.89 6.65
N ILE A 4 2.62 -13.74 6.06
CA ILE A 4 2.57 -14.04 4.62
C ILE A 4 1.47 -15.07 4.40
N ARG A 5 0.49 -14.72 3.55
CA ARG A 5 -0.52 -15.66 3.06
C ARG A 5 -0.10 -16.22 1.71
N GLU A 6 -0.20 -17.53 1.56
CA GLU A 6 0.02 -18.23 0.31
C GLU A 6 -1.33 -18.49 -0.38
N LEU A 7 -1.48 -18.00 -1.61
CA LEU A 7 -2.57 -18.39 -2.51
C LEU A 7 -2.08 -19.59 -3.35
N ARG A 8 -2.96 -20.58 -3.55
CA ARG A 8 -2.64 -21.83 -4.26
C ARG A 8 -2.07 -21.54 -5.65
N GLY A 9 -0.76 -21.73 -5.81
CA GLY A 9 -0.15 -22.03 -7.10
C GLY A 9 -0.13 -23.55 -7.25
N ALA A 10 -0.71 -24.05 -8.34
CA ALA A 10 -0.68 -25.48 -8.68
C ALA A 10 0.77 -25.92 -8.95
N GLY A 11 1.22 -26.99 -8.30
CA GLY A 11 2.54 -27.57 -8.48
C GLY A 11 3.30 -27.72 -7.17
N GLY A 12 3.69 -28.95 -6.83
CA GLY A 12 4.30 -29.32 -5.56
C GLY A 12 5.55 -28.50 -5.20
N SER A 13 5.70 -28.28 -3.89
CA SER A 13 6.90 -27.73 -3.22
C SER A 13 7.64 -26.63 -3.99
N LEU A 14 6.95 -25.52 -4.28
CA LEU A 14 7.64 -24.32 -4.74
C LEU A 14 8.32 -23.63 -3.54
N ASP A 15 9.64 -23.47 -3.61
CA ASP A 15 10.47 -22.89 -2.56
C ASP A 15 9.92 -21.55 -2.05
N TRP A 16 9.66 -21.46 -0.75
CA TRP A 16 9.22 -20.24 -0.06
C TRP A 16 10.16 -19.04 -0.27
N ARG A 17 11.44 -19.31 -0.57
CA ARG A 17 12.43 -18.31 -0.99
C ARG A 17 12.07 -17.67 -2.34
N SER A 18 11.58 -18.46 -3.29
CA SER A 18 11.10 -17.97 -4.59
C SER A 18 9.85 -17.08 -4.41
N LYS A 19 9.00 -17.35 -3.41
CA LYS A 19 7.82 -16.52 -3.12
C LYS A 19 8.11 -15.25 -2.30
N LEU A 20 9.18 -15.24 -1.50
CA LEU A 20 9.70 -13.99 -0.91
C LEU A 20 10.05 -12.98 -2.01
N ASP A 21 10.57 -13.47 -3.14
CA ASP A 21 10.88 -12.64 -4.29
C ASP A 21 9.63 -12.13 -5.02
N THR A 22 8.58 -12.95 -5.12
CA THR A 22 7.30 -12.52 -5.72
C THR A 22 6.56 -11.46 -4.89
N GLN A 23 6.74 -11.45 -3.56
CA GLN A 23 6.03 -10.54 -2.65
C GLN A 23 6.91 -9.40 -2.09
N ARG A 24 8.04 -9.09 -2.73
CA ARG A 24 8.96 -8.01 -2.31
C ARG A 24 8.25 -6.67 -2.06
N GLY A 25 7.23 -6.31 -2.86
CA GLY A 25 6.50 -5.05 -2.69
C GLY A 25 5.63 -4.97 -1.43
N ALA A 26 5.07 -6.09 -0.95
CA ALA A 26 4.32 -6.11 0.31
C ALA A 26 5.28 -6.08 1.51
N LEU A 27 6.38 -6.82 1.41
CA LEU A 27 7.44 -6.86 2.43
C LEU A 27 8.15 -5.51 2.58
N ALA A 28 8.38 -4.80 1.48
CA ALA A 28 8.93 -3.45 1.46
C ALA A 28 8.07 -2.47 2.28
N ARG A 29 6.74 -2.49 2.07
CA ARG A 29 5.82 -1.64 2.83
C ARG A 29 5.88 -1.94 4.32
N TRP A 30 5.87 -3.21 4.71
CA TRP A 30 5.97 -3.60 6.11
C TRP A 30 7.32 -3.21 6.73
N ALA A 31 8.42 -3.38 6.02
CA ALA A 31 9.75 -2.99 6.48
C ALA A 31 9.85 -1.47 6.71
N ILE A 32 9.34 -0.67 5.77
CA ILE A 32 9.29 0.79 5.90
C ILE A 32 8.40 1.20 7.10
N GLN A 33 7.23 0.56 7.27
CA GLN A 33 6.37 0.79 8.42
C GLN A 33 7.09 0.48 9.75
N CYS A 34 7.85 -0.61 9.83
CA CYS A 34 8.63 -0.95 11.03
C CYS A 34 9.73 0.08 11.32
N ILE A 35 10.39 0.62 10.30
CA ILE A 35 11.41 1.67 10.46
C ILE A 35 10.76 2.97 10.94
N LEU A 36 9.63 3.36 10.37
CA LEU A 36 8.89 4.56 10.79
C LEU A 36 8.37 4.43 12.22
N ALA A 37 7.95 3.23 12.63
CA ALA A 37 7.55 2.94 14.00
C ALA A 37 8.72 2.83 15.00
N GLY A 38 9.97 2.96 14.53
CA GLY A 38 11.16 2.82 15.39
C GLY A 38 11.39 1.40 15.93
N SER A 39 10.77 0.39 15.32
CA SER A 39 10.90 -0.99 15.77
C SER A 39 12.28 -1.55 15.44
N GLN A 40 12.94 -2.16 16.43
CA GLN A 40 14.27 -2.76 16.24
C GLN A 40 14.21 -4.15 15.59
N LEU A 41 13.07 -4.84 15.67
CA LEU A 41 12.93 -6.22 15.21
C LEU A 41 11.59 -6.41 14.51
N MET A 42 11.64 -6.88 13.26
CA MET A 42 10.47 -7.32 12.51
C MET A 42 10.39 -8.85 12.53
N LYS A 43 9.23 -9.38 12.93
CA LYS A 43 8.94 -10.82 12.94
C LYS A 43 7.99 -11.18 11.82
N LEU A 44 8.41 -12.12 10.99
CA LEU A 44 7.68 -12.64 9.84
C LEU A 44 7.31 -14.11 10.10
N GLY A 45 6.01 -14.38 10.22
CA GLY A 45 5.50 -15.73 10.47
C GLY A 45 4.91 -16.38 9.21
N ARG A 46 5.06 -17.71 9.08
CA ARG A 46 4.38 -18.50 8.05
C ARG A 46 3.20 -19.27 8.65
N ALA A 47 2.02 -19.16 8.04
CA ALA A 47 0.87 -20.02 8.35
C ALA A 47 0.70 -21.13 7.31
N ASN A 48 0.27 -22.32 7.73
CA ASN A 48 -0.02 -23.44 6.82
C ASN A 48 -1.11 -23.05 5.80
N PRO A 49 -0.86 -23.18 4.48
CA PRO A 49 -1.85 -22.85 3.43
C PRO A 49 -2.93 -23.92 3.24
N ARG A 50 -2.79 -25.08 3.88
CA ARG A 50 -3.65 -26.24 3.62
C ARG A 50 -5.10 -26.02 4.04
N ASP A 51 -5.35 -25.14 5.01
CA ASP A 51 -6.69 -24.83 5.49
C ASP A 51 -6.82 -23.32 5.81
N VAL A 52 -7.87 -22.69 5.28
CA VAL A 52 -8.18 -21.27 5.51
C VAL A 52 -8.82 -21.06 6.89
N GLN A 53 -9.40 -22.12 7.47
CA GLN A 53 -10.05 -22.07 8.78
C GLN A 53 -9.08 -22.43 9.93
N ARG A 54 -7.99 -23.15 9.63
CA ARG A 54 -6.99 -23.58 10.62
C ARG A 54 -5.60 -23.06 10.29
N HIS A 55 -5.25 -21.93 10.90
CA HIS A 55 -3.93 -21.34 10.76
C HIS A 55 -2.97 -21.89 11.82
N VAL A 56 -2.01 -22.72 11.39
CA VAL A 56 -0.88 -23.17 12.23
C VAL A 56 0.36 -22.40 11.81
N ILE A 57 1.03 -21.75 12.78
CA ILE A 57 2.30 -21.04 12.55
C ILE A 57 3.41 -22.09 12.50
N LEU A 58 4.01 -22.26 11.32
CA LEU A 58 5.07 -23.25 11.09
C LEU A 58 6.46 -22.73 11.49
N GLY A 59 6.61 -21.42 11.63
CA GLY A 59 7.87 -20.79 12.02
C GLY A 59 7.80 -19.28 11.93
N VAL A 60 8.68 -18.61 12.69
CA VAL A 60 8.83 -17.16 12.72
C VAL A 60 10.29 -16.82 12.44
N ALA A 61 10.54 -15.99 11.44
CA ALA A 61 11.84 -15.42 11.16
C ALA A 61 11.91 -13.98 11.70
N GLY A 62 12.96 -13.68 12.46
CA GLY A 62 13.24 -12.34 12.98
C GLY A 62 14.30 -11.65 12.13
N TYR A 63 14.03 -10.43 11.70
CA TYR A 63 14.96 -9.60 10.95
C TYR A 63 15.05 -8.21 11.57
N LYS A 64 16.24 -7.61 11.52
CA LYS A 64 16.37 -6.18 11.76
C LYS A 64 15.84 -5.42 10.54
N PRO A 65 14.89 -4.48 10.69
CA PRO A 65 14.28 -3.81 9.55
C PRO A 65 15.29 -3.10 8.63
N LYS A 66 16.34 -2.50 9.19
CA LYS A 66 17.39 -1.80 8.41
C LYS A 66 18.19 -2.74 7.52
N GLU A 67 18.62 -3.88 8.05
CA GLU A 67 19.36 -4.91 7.29
C GLU A 67 18.46 -5.55 6.23
N PHE A 68 17.17 -5.73 6.54
CA PHE A 68 16.18 -6.29 5.63
C PHE A 68 15.92 -5.38 4.41
N ILE A 69 15.84 -4.06 4.61
CA ILE A 69 15.71 -3.09 3.51
C ILE A 69 16.92 -3.14 2.57
N LEU A 70 18.14 -3.24 3.13
CA LEU A 70 19.37 -3.37 2.34
C LEU A 70 19.35 -4.64 1.48
N GLN A 71 18.92 -5.77 2.06
CA GLN A 71 18.78 -7.04 1.33
C GLN A 71 17.76 -6.95 0.18
N MET A 72 16.77 -6.07 0.28
CA MET A 72 15.76 -5.83 -0.76
C MET A 72 16.17 -4.80 -1.81
N ASN A 73 17.39 -4.26 -1.75
CA ASN A 73 17.87 -3.19 -2.62
C ASN A 73 16.98 -1.94 -2.59
N LEU A 74 16.41 -1.63 -1.42
CA LEU A 74 15.61 -0.44 -1.20
C LEU A 74 16.46 0.61 -0.47
N SER A 75 16.49 1.84 -0.98
CA SER A 75 17.18 2.95 -0.33
C SER A 75 16.19 3.83 0.42
N LEU A 76 16.42 4.03 1.72
CA LEU A 76 15.60 4.91 2.56
C LEU A 76 15.70 6.36 2.08
N SER A 77 16.87 6.78 1.59
CA SER A 77 17.08 8.11 1.01
C SER A 77 16.21 8.33 -0.23
N ASN A 78 16.10 7.31 -1.10
CA ASN A 78 15.25 7.38 -2.28
C ASN A 78 13.77 7.46 -1.90
N ALA A 79 13.36 6.71 -0.87
CA ALA A 79 11.98 6.74 -0.37
C ALA A 79 11.60 8.12 0.19
N TRP A 80 12.46 8.74 1.01
CA TRP A 80 12.23 10.10 1.52
C TRP A 80 12.28 11.16 0.42
N GLY A 81 13.11 10.96 -0.62
CA GLY A 81 13.13 11.82 -1.81
C GLY A 81 11.78 11.85 -2.51
N ILE A 82 11.16 10.69 -2.74
CA ILE A 82 9.82 10.60 -3.37
C ILE A 82 8.74 11.25 -2.49
N VAL A 83 8.82 11.08 -1.16
CA VAL A 83 7.87 11.73 -0.24
C VAL A 83 7.99 13.25 -0.33
N ARG A 84 9.22 13.78 -0.33
CA ARG A 84 9.47 15.22 -0.45
C ARG A 84 8.93 15.77 -1.77
N THR A 85 9.17 15.11 -2.90
CA THR A 85 8.66 15.58 -4.20
C THR A 85 7.13 15.61 -4.25
N ILE A 86 6.46 14.64 -3.60
CA ILE A 86 4.99 14.65 -3.48
C ILE A 86 4.52 15.82 -2.62
N ILE A 87 5.18 16.08 -1.49
CA ILE A 87 4.86 17.21 -0.60
C ILE A 87 5.06 18.54 -1.33
N ASP A 88 6.17 18.70 -2.04
CA ASP A 88 6.48 19.92 -2.79
C ASP A 88 5.42 20.16 -3.90
N LEU A 89 4.94 19.10 -4.55
CA LEU A 89 3.85 19.17 -5.52
C LEU A 89 2.54 19.60 -4.84
N CYS A 90 2.22 19.02 -3.68
CA CYS A 90 1.05 19.41 -2.87
C CYS A 90 1.08 20.88 -2.43
N LEU A 91 2.25 21.39 -2.00
CA LEU A 91 2.42 22.78 -1.56
C LEU A 91 2.34 23.80 -2.71
N SER A 92 2.66 23.38 -3.93
CA SER A 92 2.61 24.25 -5.11
C SER A 92 1.19 24.51 -5.65
N MET A 93 0.20 23.72 -5.21
CA MET A 93 -1.17 23.80 -5.72
C MET A 93 -2.10 24.59 -4.79
N PRO A 94 -3.20 25.14 -5.32
CA PRO A 94 -4.17 25.88 -4.52
C PRO A 94 -4.88 24.98 -3.52
N GLU A 95 -5.42 25.57 -2.45
CA GLU A 95 -6.18 24.86 -1.42
C GLU A 95 -7.36 24.11 -2.04
N GLY A 96 -7.51 22.83 -1.67
CA GLY A 96 -8.52 21.95 -2.23
C GLY A 96 -8.29 20.49 -1.88
N LYS A 97 -9.21 19.63 -2.29
CA LYS A 97 -9.15 18.19 -2.07
C LYS A 97 -8.48 17.54 -3.27
N TYR A 98 -7.48 16.70 -3.01
CA TYR A 98 -6.73 16.02 -4.07
C TYR A 98 -6.66 14.51 -3.82
N VAL A 99 -6.70 13.73 -4.90
CA VAL A 99 -6.62 12.27 -4.87
C VAL A 99 -5.42 11.83 -5.69
N LEU A 100 -4.53 11.08 -5.06
CA LEU A 100 -3.38 10.46 -5.69
C LEU A 100 -3.76 9.05 -6.16
N VAL A 101 -3.82 8.84 -7.47
CA VAL A 101 -4.19 7.54 -8.06
C VAL A 101 -3.01 6.99 -8.84
N LYS A 102 -2.69 5.72 -8.57
CA LYS A 102 -1.77 4.94 -9.41
C LYS A 102 -2.57 4.30 -10.55
N ASP A 103 -2.15 4.52 -11.78
CA ASP A 103 -2.74 3.87 -12.96
C ASP A 103 -2.46 2.35 -12.92
N PRO A 104 -3.46 1.49 -13.19
CA PRO A 104 -3.28 0.03 -13.20
C PRO A 104 -2.49 -0.46 -14.43
N ASN A 105 -2.60 0.24 -15.56
CA ASN A 105 -2.01 -0.18 -16.83
C ASN A 105 -0.64 0.48 -17.07
N LYS A 106 -0.43 1.67 -16.51
CA LYS A 106 0.83 2.42 -16.63
C LYS A 106 1.44 2.66 -15.25
N SER A 107 2.76 2.57 -15.13
CA SER A 107 3.48 2.91 -13.89
C SER A 107 3.58 4.43 -13.68
N ILE A 108 2.43 5.11 -13.71
CA ILE A 108 2.30 6.56 -13.57
C ILE A 108 1.37 6.83 -12.40
N ILE A 109 1.75 7.81 -11.58
CA ILE A 109 0.93 8.33 -10.49
C ILE A 109 0.37 9.66 -10.97
N ARG A 110 -0.95 9.83 -10.86
CA ARG A 110 -1.65 11.07 -11.23
C ARG A 110 -2.32 11.66 -10.02
N LEU A 111 -2.32 12.99 -9.97
CA LEU A 111 -3.04 13.74 -8.97
C LEU A 111 -4.28 14.38 -9.60
N TYR A 112 -5.44 14.11 -9.01
CA TYR A 112 -6.71 14.67 -9.43
C TYR A 112 -7.24 15.63 -8.38
N LYS A 113 -7.68 16.82 -8.80
CA LYS A 113 -8.45 17.73 -7.95
C LYS A 113 -9.90 17.25 -7.92
N VAL A 114 -10.46 17.13 -6.73
CA VAL A 114 -11.82 16.65 -6.52
C VAL A 114 -12.62 17.74 -5.78
N PRO A 115 -13.90 17.94 -6.09
CA PRO A 115 -14.76 18.86 -5.33
C PRO A 115 -14.79 18.52 -3.84
N SER A 116 -14.92 19.55 -2.99
CA SER A 116 -14.85 19.42 -1.53
C SER A 116 -15.86 18.39 -0.96
N SER A 117 -17.01 18.24 -1.63
CA SER A 117 -18.14 17.39 -1.26
C SER A 117 -17.93 15.88 -1.47
N THR A 118 -16.90 15.43 -2.20
CA THR A 118 -16.81 14.01 -2.64
C THR A 118 -16.42 12.98 -1.58
N PHE A 119 -15.98 13.40 -0.38
CA PHE A 119 -15.69 12.46 0.72
C PHE A 119 -16.41 12.83 2.02
N GLU A 120 -17.36 13.75 1.95
CA GLU A 120 -18.30 13.91 3.05
C GLU A 120 -19.33 12.80 2.84
N GLU A 121 -19.12 11.67 3.49
CA GLU A 121 -20.20 10.70 3.71
C GLU A 121 -21.29 11.46 4.46
N THR A 122 -22.33 11.89 3.74
CA THR A 122 -23.55 12.36 4.36
C THR A 122 -24.05 11.21 5.21
N ASN A 123 -23.89 11.32 6.53
CA ASN A 123 -24.45 10.42 7.53
C ASN A 123 -25.97 10.66 7.66
N ASP A 124 -26.67 10.82 6.53
CA ASP A 124 -28.10 11.10 6.47
C ASP A 124 -28.77 10.07 5.53
N PRO A 125 -29.59 9.15 6.07
CA PRO A 125 -30.16 8.04 5.32
C PRO A 125 -31.35 8.41 4.41
N ASN A 126 -31.57 9.68 4.05
CA ASN A 126 -32.78 10.12 3.34
C ASN A 126 -32.57 11.19 2.25
N LEU A 127 -31.62 11.04 1.32
CA LEU A 127 -31.62 11.90 0.13
C LEU A 127 -31.34 11.10 -1.16
N ASP A 128 -32.44 10.60 -1.74
CA ASP A 128 -32.57 10.37 -3.17
C ASP A 128 -32.66 11.74 -3.87
N ASP A 129 -31.54 12.28 -4.37
CA ASP A 129 -31.58 13.36 -5.35
C ASP A 129 -30.75 12.99 -6.59
N PRO A 130 -31.33 13.08 -7.80
CA PRO A 130 -30.70 12.60 -9.02
C PRO A 130 -29.56 13.52 -9.47
N LEU A 131 -28.52 12.90 -10.03
CA LEU A 131 -27.33 13.55 -10.58
C LEU A 131 -27.70 14.66 -11.57
N VAL A 132 -27.54 15.92 -11.16
CA VAL A 132 -27.62 17.08 -12.05
C VAL A 132 -26.30 17.17 -12.82
N PHE A 133 -26.34 16.88 -14.11
CA PHE A 133 -25.29 17.27 -15.04
C PHE A 133 -25.36 18.79 -15.22
N ALA A 134 -24.44 19.53 -14.61
CA ALA A 134 -24.24 20.92 -14.94
C ALA A 134 -23.37 20.98 -16.21
N ASP A 135 -24.01 21.30 -17.33
CA ASP A 135 -23.33 21.62 -18.58
C ASP A 135 -22.40 22.82 -18.38
N ILE A 136 -21.13 22.62 -18.73
CA ILE A 136 -20.15 23.70 -18.86
C ILE A 136 -20.37 24.30 -20.24
N ASN A 137 -21.20 25.34 -20.32
CA ASN A 137 -21.12 26.44 -21.28
C ASN A 137 -22.21 27.48 -20.95
N ASP A 138 -21.82 28.54 -20.26
CA ASP A 138 -22.33 29.89 -20.51
C ASP A 138 -21.20 30.87 -20.12
N GLU A 139 -21.01 31.87 -20.99
CA GLU A 139 -19.93 32.88 -21.15
C GLU A 139 -18.99 33.23 -19.99
#